data_AF-A0A1L9NM33-F1
#
_entry.id   AF-A0A1L9NM33-F1
#
_cell.length_a   1.000
_cell.length_b   1.000
_cell.length_c   1.000
_cell.angle_alpha   90.00
_cell.angle_beta   90.00
_cell.angle_gamma   90.00
#
_symmetry.space_group_name_H-M   'P 1'
#
loop_
_entity.id
_entity.type
_entity.pdbx_description
1 polymer ?
#
loop_
_entity_poly.entity_id
_entity_poly.type
_entity_poly.pdbx_seq_one_letter_code
_entity_poly.pdbx_strand_id
1 'polypeptide(L)'
;MKTTVAFLLAAASVAYAQVTNVSEPSLSSIEKDAATIKPYSPVSNVQGLAFNRFFQIWLENIDYTDAAADDNMKWLASQGITLTNFHAVTHPSEPNYCASAGGDTFGMDNDDFIQIPANVSTIADLFDTKGISWGEYQEHQPYPGFQGFNYSNQKTYDPDYVRKHNPLVLFNSIAENSTRLRQIKNFTSFEDDLASHKLPQYGFVTPNMTNDAHDTNITFGAKWERTWVTPLLNNSYFMNDTLLLLTFDEDETYAKHNKIFSILVGGVIPDHLKGTTDDTFYTHYSVIASLSANWGLPSLGRWDCGANILEIVANKTGYVNYNVDTTNLHVNETYPGPLSAGIYSKYSSVWPNPLTNATCSAGHGILDIVKETYANTQPTYNYTSPYPYDTKSGYNVNVTATKKSTTSSSNSTSSSSSPSPSTNAGVFLVSPSTGLSGLVMGLMLILL
;
A
#
# COMPACT_ATOMS: atom_id res chain seq x y z
N MET A 1 -21.16 -12.77 58.82
CA MET A 1 -20.01 -13.55 58.35
C MET A 1 -20.19 -13.84 56.87
N LYS A 2 -19.24 -13.37 56.06
CA LYS A 2 -18.76 -13.91 54.77
C LYS A 2 -19.74 -14.08 53.61
N THR A 3 -19.77 -13.02 52.78
CA THR A 3 -19.56 -13.02 51.31
C THR A 3 -19.49 -14.35 50.56
N THR A 4 -20.19 -14.43 49.43
CA THR A 4 -19.59 -14.96 48.19
C THR A 4 -20.18 -14.24 46.97
N VAL A 5 -19.40 -13.32 46.42
CA VAL A 5 -19.60 -12.71 45.10
C VAL A 5 -19.03 -13.69 44.08
N ALA A 6 -19.85 -14.17 43.15
CA ALA A 6 -19.39 -14.97 42.02
C ALA A 6 -18.77 -14.04 40.98
N PHE A 7 -17.44 -14.00 40.92
CA PHE A 7 -16.70 -13.42 39.80
C PHE A 7 -16.85 -14.34 38.59
N LEU A 8 -17.60 -13.89 37.58
CA LEU A 8 -17.45 -14.37 36.21
C LEU A 8 -16.12 -13.83 35.69
N LEU A 9 -15.06 -14.65 35.77
CA LEU A 9 -13.87 -14.41 34.97
C LEU A 9 -14.25 -14.62 33.50
N ALA A 10 -14.30 -13.52 32.75
CA ALA A 10 -14.19 -13.56 31.30
C ALA A 10 -12.81 -14.14 30.97
N ALA A 11 -12.78 -15.42 30.59
CA ALA A 11 -11.58 -16.02 30.04
C ALA A 11 -11.32 -15.34 28.70
N ALA A 12 -10.30 -14.48 28.64
CA ALA A 12 -9.68 -14.10 27.38
C ALA A 12 -9.23 -15.41 26.71
N SER A 13 -9.91 -15.78 25.63
CA SER A 13 -9.57 -16.96 24.85
C SER A 13 -8.14 -16.81 24.35
N VAL A 14 -7.25 -17.65 24.86
CA VAL A 14 -5.94 -17.89 24.25
C VAL A 14 -6.24 -18.41 22.85
N ALA A 15 -6.06 -17.58 21.83
CA ALA A 15 -6.05 -18.02 20.45
C ALA A 15 -4.88 -19.00 20.33
N TYR A 16 -5.18 -20.30 20.35
CA TYR A 16 -4.21 -21.30 19.94
C TYR A 16 -3.83 -20.96 18.50
N ALA A 17 -2.53 -20.85 18.23
CA ALA A 17 -2.03 -20.76 16.87
C ALA A 17 -2.59 -21.97 16.10
N GLN A 18 -3.59 -21.76 15.25
CA GLN A 18 -3.94 -22.77 14.28
C GLN A 18 -2.71 -22.92 13.39
N VAL A 19 -2.23 -24.16 13.25
CA VAL A 19 -1.21 -24.46 12.24
C VAL A 19 -1.87 -24.15 10.90
N THR A 20 -1.39 -23.12 10.22
CA THR A 20 -1.85 -22.79 8.87
C THR A 20 -1.45 -23.95 7.98
N ASN A 21 -2.42 -24.58 7.33
CA ASN A 21 -2.14 -25.63 6.36
C ASN A 21 -1.98 -24.96 5.00
N VAL A 22 -0.79 -25.07 4.41
CA VAL A 22 -0.54 -24.58 3.05
C VAL A 22 -1.50 -25.28 2.09
N SER A 23 -2.22 -24.48 1.30
CA SER A 23 -3.12 -25.00 0.27
C SER A 23 -2.38 -25.12 -1.06
N GLU A 24 -2.18 -26.35 -1.52
CA GLU A 24 -1.56 -26.66 -2.82
C GLU A 24 -2.48 -27.59 -3.64
N PRO A 25 -3.60 -27.07 -4.19
CA PRO A 25 -4.52 -27.87 -4.98
C PRO A 25 -3.84 -28.38 -6.27
N SER A 26 -4.15 -29.62 -6.67
CA SER A 26 -3.64 -30.15 -7.95
C SER A 26 -4.19 -29.36 -9.14
N LEU A 27 -3.43 -29.29 -10.24
CA LEU A 27 -3.87 -28.62 -11.47
C LEU A 27 -5.26 -29.08 -11.93
N SER A 28 -5.54 -30.39 -11.89
CA SER A 28 -6.85 -30.94 -12.25
C SER A 28 -7.98 -30.44 -11.35
N SER A 29 -7.70 -30.18 -10.07
CA SER A 29 -8.68 -29.58 -9.14
C SER A 29 -8.91 -28.12 -9.49
N ILE A 30 -7.83 -27.38 -9.76
CA ILE A 30 -7.88 -25.98 -10.17
C ILE A 30 -8.71 -25.81 -11.44
N GLU A 31 -8.47 -26.62 -12.46
CA GLU A 31 -9.21 -26.59 -13.73
C GLU A 31 -10.70 -26.88 -13.56
N LYS A 32 -11.04 -27.84 -12.68
CA LYS A 32 -12.43 -28.18 -12.36
C LYS A 32 -13.15 -27.02 -11.67
N ASP A 33 -12.49 -26.37 -10.72
CA ASP A 33 -13.05 -25.23 -10.00
C ASP A 33 -13.20 -24.01 -10.93
N ALA A 34 -12.18 -23.74 -11.75
CA ALA A 34 -12.21 -22.68 -12.76
C ALA A 34 -13.37 -22.81 -13.76
N ALA A 35 -13.78 -24.04 -14.09
CA ALA A 35 -14.92 -24.27 -14.97
C ALA A 35 -16.28 -23.86 -14.35
N THR A 36 -16.39 -23.81 -13.01
CA THR A 36 -17.68 -23.69 -12.31
C THR A 36 -17.80 -22.41 -11.46
N ILE A 37 -16.72 -21.95 -10.84
CA ILE A 37 -16.72 -20.78 -9.97
C ILE A 37 -16.87 -19.51 -10.81
N LYS A 38 -17.83 -18.67 -10.44
CA LYS A 38 -18.13 -17.40 -11.12
C LYS A 38 -17.77 -16.21 -10.25
N PRO A 39 -17.20 -15.13 -10.84
CA PRO A 39 -16.86 -13.93 -10.10
C PRO A 39 -18.11 -13.26 -9.53
N TYR A 40 -17.94 -12.52 -8.44
CA TYR A 40 -18.94 -11.62 -7.91
C TYR A 40 -18.46 -10.17 -8.08
N SER A 41 -19.22 -9.37 -8.82
CA SER A 41 -18.87 -7.99 -9.16
C SER A 41 -19.99 -7.05 -8.68
N PRO A 42 -20.06 -6.73 -7.38
CA PRO A 42 -21.00 -5.73 -6.90
C PRO A 42 -20.65 -4.35 -7.45
N VAL A 43 -21.69 -3.54 -7.65
CA VAL A 43 -21.56 -2.14 -8.03
C VAL A 43 -22.15 -1.25 -6.96
N SER A 44 -21.64 -0.04 -6.87
CA SER A 44 -22.12 0.99 -5.95
C SER A 44 -21.83 2.36 -6.56
N ASN A 45 -22.43 3.40 -5.99
CA ASN A 45 -22.24 4.78 -6.43
C ASN A 45 -22.34 5.75 -5.25
N VAL A 46 -21.51 5.51 -4.24
CA VAL A 46 -21.36 6.33 -3.05
C VAL A 46 -20.47 7.53 -3.37
N GLN A 47 -21.03 8.73 -3.28
CA GLN A 47 -20.27 9.95 -3.54
C GLN A 47 -19.14 10.13 -2.51
N GLY A 48 -17.92 10.35 -2.99
CA GLY A 48 -16.79 10.77 -2.16
C GLY A 48 -16.52 12.27 -2.24
N LEU A 49 -15.64 12.77 -1.37
CA LEU A 49 -15.26 14.18 -1.27
C LEU A 49 -14.31 14.64 -2.39
N ALA A 50 -13.34 13.80 -2.75
CA ALA A 50 -12.31 14.07 -3.75
C ALA A 50 -12.47 13.19 -5.00
N PHE A 51 -12.92 11.94 -4.83
CA PHE A 51 -13.14 10.98 -5.91
C PHE A 51 -14.29 10.03 -5.58
N ASN A 52 -14.91 9.46 -6.61
CA ASN A 52 -15.97 8.45 -6.47
C ASN A 52 -15.46 7.03 -6.67
N ARG A 53 -14.32 6.84 -7.31
CA ARG A 53 -13.71 5.52 -7.47
C ARG A 53 -12.20 5.62 -7.22
N PHE A 54 -11.66 4.60 -6.57
CA PHE A 54 -10.24 4.47 -6.28
C PHE A 54 -9.74 3.12 -6.78
N PHE A 55 -8.70 3.15 -7.60
CA PHE A 55 -7.95 1.96 -7.97
C PHE A 55 -6.51 2.12 -7.49
N GLN A 56 -5.88 1.03 -7.08
CA GLN A 56 -4.44 0.98 -6.89
C GLN A 56 -3.84 -0.19 -7.68
N ILE A 57 -2.68 0.04 -8.29
CA ILE A 57 -1.89 -0.97 -8.99
C ILE A 57 -0.56 -1.07 -8.26
N TRP A 58 -0.19 -2.27 -7.85
CA TRP A 58 1.09 -2.54 -7.18
C TRP A 58 2.02 -3.28 -8.14
N LEU A 59 3.19 -2.70 -8.38
CA LEU A 59 4.35 -3.38 -8.95
C LEU A 59 5.23 -3.89 -7.79
N GLU A 60 6.27 -4.65 -8.07
CA GLU A 60 7.08 -5.32 -7.05
C GLU A 60 8.49 -4.72 -6.94
N ASN A 61 8.94 -4.54 -5.69
CA ASN A 61 10.32 -4.34 -5.19
C ASN A 61 11.33 -3.59 -6.07
N ILE A 62 10.99 -2.45 -6.66
CA ILE A 62 11.97 -1.61 -7.39
C ILE A 62 12.44 -0.42 -6.55
N ASP A 63 13.76 -0.24 -6.47
CA ASP A 63 14.39 0.98 -5.93
C ASP A 63 13.78 2.26 -6.54
N TYR A 64 13.37 3.22 -5.71
CA TYR A 64 12.78 4.49 -6.15
C TYR A 64 13.54 5.16 -7.30
N THR A 65 14.88 5.17 -7.22
CA THR A 65 15.73 5.84 -8.20
C THR A 65 15.64 5.20 -9.58
N ASP A 66 15.46 3.89 -9.65
CA ASP A 66 15.38 3.14 -10.89
C ASP A 66 14.01 3.29 -11.52
N ALA A 67 12.94 3.18 -10.71
CA ALA A 67 11.58 3.49 -11.14
C ALA A 67 11.43 4.94 -11.64
N ALA A 68 11.95 5.92 -10.91
CA ALA A 68 11.91 7.33 -11.32
C ALA A 68 12.76 7.62 -12.58
N ALA A 69 13.75 6.78 -12.87
CA ALA A 69 14.61 6.91 -14.05
C ALA A 69 14.02 6.26 -15.31
N ASP A 70 13.02 5.37 -15.19
CA ASP A 70 12.39 4.71 -16.34
C ASP A 70 11.51 5.69 -17.15
N ASP A 71 11.58 5.60 -18.48
CA ASP A 71 10.87 6.53 -19.37
C ASP A 71 9.35 6.31 -19.44
N ASN A 72 8.86 5.09 -19.19
CA ASN A 72 7.42 4.81 -19.09
C ASN A 72 6.87 5.34 -17.78
N MET A 73 7.63 5.21 -16.69
CA MET A 73 7.27 5.80 -15.40
C MET A 73 7.26 7.33 -15.45
N LYS A 74 8.26 7.95 -16.09
CA LYS A 74 8.24 9.41 -16.36
C LYS A 74 7.04 9.83 -17.20
N TRP A 75 6.67 9.04 -18.19
CA TRP A 75 5.47 9.29 -18.97
C TRP A 75 4.24 9.29 -18.08
N LEU A 76 4.05 8.28 -17.21
CA LEU A 76 2.89 8.26 -16.31
C LEU A 76 2.92 9.41 -15.29
N ALA A 77 4.10 9.73 -14.74
CA ALA A 77 4.29 10.87 -13.84
C ALA A 77 3.84 12.20 -14.47
N SER A 78 4.09 12.37 -15.79
CA SER A 78 3.61 13.54 -16.53
C SER A 78 2.07 13.65 -16.61
N GLN A 79 1.35 12.57 -16.35
CA GLN A 79 -0.12 12.51 -16.38
C GLN A 79 -0.75 12.79 -15.00
N GLY A 80 0.05 12.93 -13.94
CA GLY A 80 -0.46 12.95 -12.57
C GLY A 80 0.41 13.69 -11.57
N ILE A 81 0.30 13.30 -10.29
CA ILE A 81 1.07 13.86 -9.18
C ILE A 81 2.01 12.78 -8.67
N THR A 82 3.31 13.03 -8.71
CA THR A 82 4.30 12.09 -8.15
C THR A 82 4.39 12.27 -6.64
N LEU A 83 4.21 11.20 -5.87
CA LEU A 83 4.32 11.19 -4.41
C LEU A 83 5.77 10.91 -4.02
N THR A 84 6.54 11.96 -3.80
CA THR A 84 8.00 11.91 -3.63
C THR A 84 8.47 11.53 -2.23
N ASN A 85 7.56 11.28 -1.30
CA ASN A 85 7.84 10.86 0.08
C ASN A 85 6.88 9.75 0.53
N PHE A 86 6.58 8.83 -0.39
CA PHE A 86 5.82 7.61 -0.11
C PHE A 86 6.80 6.49 0.28
N HIS A 87 6.54 5.85 1.41
CA HIS A 87 7.32 4.72 1.90
C HIS A 87 6.45 3.47 2.00
N ALA A 88 7.02 2.32 1.70
CA ALA A 88 6.44 1.05 2.13
C ALA A 88 6.50 0.94 3.67
N VAL A 89 6.09 -0.20 4.22
CA VAL A 89 5.98 -0.35 5.68
C VAL A 89 7.00 -1.31 6.29
N THR A 90 7.54 -2.24 5.50
CA THR A 90 8.59 -3.19 5.90
C THR A 90 9.12 -3.94 4.67
N HIS A 91 10.06 -4.85 4.89
CA HIS A 91 10.26 -6.03 4.05
C HIS A 91 9.82 -7.33 4.74
N PRO A 92 9.57 -8.43 4.00
CA PRO A 92 9.43 -8.55 2.53
C PRO A 92 8.06 -8.09 2.00
N SER A 93 7.66 -8.48 0.79
CA SER A 93 6.42 -8.09 0.10
C SER A 93 5.13 -8.34 0.89
N GLU A 94 4.86 -9.57 1.34
CA GLU A 94 3.56 -9.96 1.95
C GLU A 94 3.08 -9.06 3.10
N PRO A 95 3.93 -8.63 4.08
CA PRO A 95 3.49 -7.73 5.12
C PRO A 95 3.03 -6.35 4.61
N ASN A 96 3.48 -5.88 3.45
CA ASN A 96 2.98 -4.65 2.83
C ASN A 96 1.54 -4.84 2.31
N TYR A 97 1.24 -5.99 1.68
CA TYR A 97 -0.12 -6.36 1.29
C TYR A 97 -1.02 -6.52 2.51
N CYS A 98 -0.56 -7.20 3.56
CA CYS A 98 -1.25 -7.30 4.84
C CYS A 98 -1.56 -5.92 5.44
N ALA A 99 -0.59 -5.01 5.45
CA ALA A 99 -0.75 -3.65 5.95
C ALA A 99 -1.78 -2.85 5.15
N SER A 100 -1.83 -3.02 3.82
CA SER A 100 -2.77 -2.32 2.94
C SER A 100 -4.24 -2.73 3.17
N ALA A 101 -4.49 -3.97 3.62
CA ALA A 101 -5.83 -4.47 3.91
C ALA A 101 -6.21 -4.37 5.39
N GLY A 102 -5.29 -4.71 6.29
CA GLY A 102 -5.55 -4.82 7.73
C GLY A 102 -5.13 -3.61 8.56
N GLY A 103 -4.39 -2.66 7.98
CA GLY A 103 -3.89 -1.48 8.70
C GLY A 103 -2.76 -1.77 9.70
N ASP A 104 -2.18 -2.97 9.68
CA ASP A 104 -1.12 -3.44 10.58
C ASP A 104 -0.37 -4.62 9.93
N THR A 105 0.91 -4.82 10.26
CA THR A 105 1.70 -5.96 9.77
C THR A 105 1.60 -7.18 10.69
N PHE A 106 1.08 -7.00 11.90
CA PHE A 106 1.01 -8.00 12.97
C PHE A 106 2.37 -8.66 13.26
N GLY A 107 3.44 -7.90 13.05
CA GLY A 107 4.83 -8.34 13.20
C GLY A 107 5.32 -9.33 12.13
N MET A 108 4.62 -9.45 11.01
CA MET A 108 5.02 -10.31 9.88
C MET A 108 6.37 -9.86 9.30
N ASP A 109 7.23 -10.81 8.95
CA ASP A 109 8.60 -10.60 8.45
C ASP A 109 9.01 -11.66 7.41
N ASN A 110 8.03 -12.25 6.73
CA ASN A 110 8.17 -13.38 5.81
C ASN A 110 7.05 -13.34 4.75
N ASP A 111 7.20 -14.20 3.75
CA ASP A 111 6.26 -14.45 2.63
C ASP A 111 5.64 -15.87 2.74
N ASP A 112 5.42 -16.36 3.97
CA ASP A 112 4.89 -17.71 4.22
C ASP A 112 3.39 -17.80 3.88
N PHE A 113 2.82 -19.01 3.90
CA PHE A 113 1.36 -19.15 3.80
C PHE A 113 0.69 -18.63 5.09
N ILE A 114 0.20 -17.39 5.06
CA ILE A 114 -0.45 -16.74 6.20
C ILE A 114 -1.98 -16.79 6.15
N GLN A 115 -2.60 -17.09 7.30
CA GLN A 115 -4.03 -16.90 7.53
C GLN A 115 -4.26 -16.07 8.80
N ILE A 116 -4.95 -14.95 8.63
CA ILE A 116 -5.26 -14.00 9.69
C ILE A 116 -6.68 -14.30 10.22
N PRO A 117 -6.87 -14.43 11.55
CA PRO A 117 -8.16 -14.76 12.15
C PRO A 117 -9.32 -13.85 11.70
N ALA A 118 -10.52 -14.43 11.54
CA ALA A 118 -11.69 -13.73 11.02
C ALA A 118 -12.19 -12.55 11.89
N ASN A 119 -11.75 -12.45 13.14
CA ASN A 119 -12.06 -11.32 14.04
C ASN A 119 -11.11 -10.12 13.84
N VAL A 120 -10.11 -10.23 12.96
CA VAL A 120 -9.30 -9.09 12.53
C VAL A 120 -10.00 -8.41 11.36
N SER A 121 -10.50 -7.20 11.59
CA SER A 121 -11.18 -6.39 10.58
C SER A 121 -10.21 -5.89 9.49
N THR A 122 -10.76 -5.69 8.30
CA THR A 122 -10.06 -5.25 7.09
C THR A 122 -10.72 -4.00 6.49
N ILE A 123 -10.08 -3.40 5.49
CA ILE A 123 -10.66 -2.31 4.70
C ILE A 123 -12.02 -2.69 4.07
N ALA A 124 -12.26 -3.98 3.76
CA ALA A 124 -13.56 -4.45 3.28
C ALA A 124 -14.69 -4.20 4.31
N ASP A 125 -14.40 -4.36 5.60
CA ASP A 125 -15.37 -4.08 6.67
C ASP A 125 -15.66 -2.57 6.81
N LEU A 126 -14.71 -1.70 6.45
CA LEU A 126 -14.95 -0.26 6.36
C LEU A 126 -15.94 0.05 5.23
N PHE A 127 -15.76 -0.57 4.06
CA PHE A 127 -16.63 -0.37 2.90
C PHE A 127 -18.07 -0.82 3.15
N ASP A 128 -18.25 -1.92 3.89
CA ASP A 128 -19.56 -2.44 4.26
C ASP A 128 -20.41 -1.43 5.05
N THR A 129 -19.79 -0.51 5.80
CA THR A 129 -20.51 0.54 6.55
C THR A 129 -21.35 1.46 5.67
N LYS A 130 -21.01 1.57 4.38
CA LYS A 130 -21.72 2.38 3.39
C LYS A 130 -22.11 1.61 2.13
N GLY A 131 -21.91 0.30 2.11
CA GLY A 131 -22.18 -0.53 0.92
C GLY A 131 -21.31 -0.13 -0.28
N ILE A 132 -20.07 0.31 -0.04
CA ILE A 132 -19.12 0.61 -1.11
C ILE A 132 -18.65 -0.72 -1.69
N SER A 133 -18.79 -0.87 -3.00
CA SER A 133 -18.34 -2.07 -3.69
C SER A 133 -16.83 -2.07 -3.83
N TRP A 134 -16.24 -3.21 -3.54
CA TRP A 134 -14.81 -3.45 -3.66
C TRP A 134 -14.53 -4.72 -4.47
N GLY A 135 -13.33 -4.81 -5.04
CA GLY A 135 -12.83 -6.02 -5.67
C GLY A 135 -11.31 -5.99 -5.79
N GLU A 136 -10.74 -7.16 -6.01
CA GLU A 136 -9.33 -7.30 -6.37
C GLU A 136 -9.23 -7.96 -7.73
N TYR A 137 -8.23 -7.56 -8.51
CA TYR A 137 -7.94 -8.10 -9.83
C TYR A 137 -6.48 -8.52 -9.85
N GLN A 138 -6.26 -9.83 -9.94
CA GLN A 138 -4.97 -10.48 -9.84
C GLN A 138 -4.66 -11.14 -11.18
N GLU A 139 -3.62 -10.70 -11.88
CA GLU A 139 -3.30 -11.24 -13.20
C GLU A 139 -3.01 -12.74 -13.09
N HIS A 140 -3.54 -13.50 -14.06
CA HIS A 140 -3.41 -14.96 -14.14
C HIS A 140 -3.85 -15.78 -12.92
N GLN A 141 -4.55 -15.19 -11.94
CA GLN A 141 -5.28 -15.97 -10.94
C GLN A 141 -6.24 -16.95 -11.64
N PRO A 142 -6.20 -18.26 -11.33
CA PRO A 142 -6.82 -19.28 -12.16
C PRO A 142 -8.35 -19.24 -12.12
N TYR A 143 -8.94 -18.81 -11.01
CA TYR A 143 -10.37 -18.59 -10.86
C TYR A 143 -10.67 -17.62 -9.70
N PRO A 144 -11.87 -17.01 -9.65
CA PRO A 144 -12.21 -16.08 -8.57
C PRO A 144 -12.15 -16.73 -7.18
N GLY A 145 -11.37 -16.13 -6.28
CA GLY A 145 -11.20 -16.64 -4.94
C GLY A 145 -10.26 -17.82 -4.80
N PHE A 146 -9.29 -17.98 -5.70
CA PHE A 146 -8.25 -18.99 -5.55
C PHE A 146 -7.45 -18.75 -4.27
N GLN A 147 -7.31 -19.79 -3.43
CA GLN A 147 -6.62 -19.72 -2.13
C GLN A 147 -5.33 -20.54 -2.09
N GLY A 148 -4.93 -21.14 -3.21
CA GLY A 148 -3.67 -21.89 -3.27
C GLY A 148 -2.47 -20.95 -3.11
N PHE A 149 -1.34 -21.49 -2.65
CA PHE A 149 -0.11 -20.71 -2.41
C PHE A 149 0.38 -19.98 -3.66
N ASN A 150 0.35 -20.64 -4.82
CA ASN A 150 0.69 -20.06 -6.11
C ASN A 150 -0.04 -20.79 -7.26
N TYR A 151 0.00 -20.19 -8.45
CA TYR A 151 -0.41 -20.82 -9.70
C TYR A 151 0.60 -20.44 -10.78
N SER A 152 1.40 -21.41 -11.22
CA SER A 152 2.46 -21.21 -12.22
C SER A 152 1.94 -21.14 -13.65
N ASN A 153 2.77 -20.63 -14.54
CA ASN A 153 2.52 -20.68 -15.97
C ASN A 153 2.53 -22.13 -16.47
N GLN A 154 1.45 -22.57 -17.12
CA GLN A 154 1.31 -23.98 -17.54
C GLN A 154 2.20 -24.39 -18.73
N LYS A 155 2.98 -23.46 -19.29
CA LYS A 155 3.94 -23.71 -20.38
C LYS A 155 5.39 -23.59 -19.93
N THR A 156 5.75 -22.54 -19.21
CA THR A 156 7.13 -22.29 -18.76
C THR A 156 7.42 -22.83 -17.36
N TYR A 157 6.37 -23.06 -16.56
CA TYR A 157 6.42 -23.44 -15.14
C TYR A 157 6.97 -22.37 -14.19
N ASP A 158 7.25 -21.18 -14.71
CA ASP A 158 7.63 -20.04 -13.87
C ASP A 158 6.45 -19.62 -12.97
N PRO A 159 6.70 -19.06 -11.78
CA PRO A 159 5.68 -18.40 -10.98
C PRO A 159 4.89 -17.39 -11.82
N ASP A 160 3.57 -17.35 -11.64
CA ASP A 160 2.69 -16.45 -12.39
C ASP A 160 1.82 -15.68 -11.39
N TYR A 161 0.82 -16.34 -10.80
CA TYR A 161 0.10 -15.81 -9.64
C TYR A 161 0.73 -16.34 -8.33
N VAL A 162 0.92 -15.45 -7.35
CA VAL A 162 1.34 -15.80 -5.99
C VAL A 162 0.37 -15.22 -4.96
N ARG A 163 0.04 -16.00 -3.93
CA ARG A 163 -0.92 -15.60 -2.90
C ARG A 163 -0.44 -14.42 -2.06
N LYS A 164 0.88 -14.30 -1.85
CA LYS A 164 1.49 -13.23 -1.06
C LYS A 164 1.19 -11.81 -1.58
N HIS A 165 0.90 -11.66 -2.88
CA HIS A 165 0.54 -10.35 -3.49
C HIS A 165 -0.96 -10.08 -3.56
N ASN A 166 -1.73 -10.87 -2.81
CA ASN A 166 -3.17 -10.73 -2.70
C ASN A 166 -3.52 -10.34 -1.24
N PRO A 167 -3.95 -9.10 -1.00
CA PRO A 167 -4.05 -8.60 0.37
C PRO A 167 -5.26 -9.16 1.14
N LEU A 168 -6.45 -9.24 0.54
CA LEU A 168 -7.65 -9.68 1.26
C LEU A 168 -7.76 -11.20 1.43
N VAL A 169 -7.13 -12.02 0.58
CA VAL A 169 -7.14 -13.49 0.76
C VAL A 169 -6.40 -13.94 2.03
N LEU A 170 -5.56 -13.07 2.61
CA LEU A 170 -4.86 -13.33 3.88
C LEU A 170 -5.82 -13.44 5.07
N PHE A 171 -7.02 -12.85 4.99
CA PHE A 171 -7.93 -12.72 6.13
C PHE A 171 -9.08 -13.73 6.04
N ASN A 172 -9.29 -14.52 7.09
CA ASN A 172 -10.34 -15.54 7.10
C ASN A 172 -11.76 -14.95 7.00
N SER A 173 -11.97 -13.70 7.43
CA SER A 173 -13.23 -12.98 7.22
C SER A 173 -13.59 -12.78 5.74
N ILE A 174 -12.61 -12.91 4.86
CA ILE A 174 -12.73 -12.91 3.40
C ILE A 174 -12.67 -14.34 2.87
N ALA A 175 -11.59 -15.07 3.20
CA ALA A 175 -11.28 -16.39 2.64
C ALA A 175 -12.33 -17.46 2.97
N GLU A 176 -13.01 -17.35 4.10
CA GLU A 176 -14.06 -18.29 4.52
C GLU A 176 -15.48 -17.79 4.14
N ASN A 177 -15.59 -16.60 3.52
CA ASN A 177 -16.86 -16.04 3.05
C ASN A 177 -16.98 -16.17 1.53
N SER A 178 -17.84 -17.10 1.07
CA SER A 178 -18.00 -17.41 -0.36
C SER A 178 -18.40 -16.23 -1.25
N THR A 179 -19.00 -15.17 -0.70
CA THR A 179 -19.37 -13.98 -1.48
C THR A 179 -18.18 -13.04 -1.58
N ARG A 180 -17.57 -12.67 -0.45
CA ARG A 180 -16.40 -11.77 -0.41
C ARG A 180 -15.22 -12.37 -1.17
N LEU A 181 -14.95 -13.66 -0.98
CA LEU A 181 -13.89 -14.38 -1.68
C LEU A 181 -14.00 -14.29 -3.21
N ARG A 182 -15.22 -14.33 -3.78
CA ARG A 182 -15.44 -14.25 -5.23
C ARG A 182 -15.32 -12.84 -5.81
N GLN A 183 -15.09 -11.82 -4.97
CA GLN A 183 -14.74 -10.46 -5.40
C GLN A 183 -13.23 -10.30 -5.67
N ILE A 184 -12.43 -11.31 -5.27
CA ILE A 184 -11.04 -11.48 -5.67
C ILE A 184 -11.01 -12.24 -6.98
N LYS A 185 -10.64 -11.56 -8.07
CA LYS A 185 -10.86 -12.01 -9.45
C LYS A 185 -9.59 -11.88 -10.28
N ASN A 186 -9.67 -12.26 -11.55
CA ASN A 186 -8.57 -12.10 -12.51
C ASN A 186 -8.85 -10.99 -13.54
N PHE A 187 -7.87 -10.73 -14.41
CA PHE A 187 -7.95 -9.66 -15.40
C PHE A 187 -9.01 -9.91 -16.48
N THR A 188 -9.36 -11.15 -16.81
CA THR A 188 -10.52 -11.42 -17.68
C THR A 188 -11.80 -10.86 -17.06
N SER A 189 -11.97 -11.01 -15.74
CA SER A 189 -13.11 -10.42 -15.03
C SER A 189 -13.04 -8.89 -14.96
N PHE A 190 -11.83 -8.30 -14.90
CA PHE A 190 -11.66 -6.85 -15.00
C PHE A 190 -12.18 -6.32 -16.34
N GLU A 191 -11.79 -6.94 -17.45
CA GLU A 191 -12.25 -6.54 -18.79
C GLU A 191 -13.77 -6.70 -18.94
N ASP A 192 -14.34 -7.80 -18.44
CA ASP A 192 -15.78 -8.03 -18.43
C ASP A 192 -16.53 -6.96 -17.60
N ASP A 193 -15.99 -6.62 -16.43
CA ASP A 193 -16.54 -5.58 -15.56
C ASP A 193 -16.41 -4.18 -16.18
N LEU A 194 -15.30 -3.88 -16.85
CA LEU A 194 -15.08 -2.62 -17.56
C LEU A 194 -16.09 -2.48 -18.71
N ALA A 195 -16.19 -3.50 -19.57
CA ALA A 195 -17.09 -3.51 -20.72
C ALA A 195 -18.58 -3.47 -20.32
N SER A 196 -18.92 -4.08 -19.18
CA SER A 196 -20.29 -4.15 -18.67
C SER A 196 -20.67 -2.99 -17.74
N HIS A 197 -19.78 -2.01 -17.53
CA HIS A 197 -19.94 -0.93 -16.55
C HIS A 197 -20.24 -1.43 -15.11
N LYS A 198 -19.49 -2.46 -14.69
CA LYS A 198 -19.59 -3.14 -13.38
C LYS A 198 -18.35 -3.05 -12.49
N LEU A 199 -17.37 -2.22 -12.86
CA LEU A 199 -16.23 -1.98 -11.98
C LEU A 199 -16.66 -1.50 -10.57
N PRO A 200 -15.99 -1.98 -9.51
CA PRO A 200 -16.25 -1.53 -8.15
C PRO A 200 -15.83 -0.07 -7.94
N GLN A 201 -16.19 0.50 -6.79
CA GLN A 201 -15.69 1.80 -6.36
C GLN A 201 -14.28 1.71 -5.77
N TYR A 202 -13.91 0.59 -5.15
CA TYR A 202 -12.52 0.30 -4.76
C TYR A 202 -11.99 -0.91 -5.53
N GLY A 203 -10.81 -0.76 -6.15
CA GLY A 203 -10.12 -1.84 -6.86
C GLY A 203 -8.66 -1.95 -6.43
N PHE A 204 -8.22 -3.16 -6.07
CA PHE A 204 -6.80 -3.48 -5.92
C PHE A 204 -6.36 -4.32 -7.11
N VAL A 205 -5.28 -3.92 -7.80
CA VAL A 205 -4.79 -4.57 -9.01
C VAL A 205 -3.35 -5.02 -8.78
N THR A 206 -3.08 -6.31 -9.00
CA THR A 206 -1.73 -6.88 -8.95
C THR A 206 -1.45 -7.57 -10.29
N PRO A 207 -0.39 -7.18 -11.03
CA PRO A 207 0.12 -7.96 -12.15
C PRO A 207 0.69 -9.30 -11.68
N ASN A 208 1.07 -10.16 -12.62
CA ASN A 208 1.78 -11.41 -12.31
C ASN A 208 3.28 -11.15 -12.10
N MET A 209 3.99 -12.16 -11.58
CA MET A 209 5.44 -12.11 -11.27
C MET A 209 6.34 -11.69 -12.44
N THR A 210 5.86 -11.82 -13.69
CA THR A 210 6.59 -11.35 -14.87
C THR A 210 6.36 -9.86 -15.14
N ASN A 211 5.12 -9.40 -14.95
CA ASN A 211 4.66 -8.07 -15.33
C ASN A 211 4.74 -7.05 -14.20
N ASP A 212 4.88 -7.49 -12.95
CA ASP A 212 5.06 -6.63 -11.77
C ASP A 212 6.49 -6.10 -11.60
N ALA A 213 7.43 -6.58 -12.43
CA ALA A 213 8.87 -6.25 -12.47
C ALA A 213 9.80 -7.13 -11.63
N HIS A 214 9.30 -8.10 -10.86
CA HIS A 214 10.14 -8.94 -10.00
C HIS A 214 10.97 -9.97 -10.76
N ASP A 215 10.34 -10.85 -11.55
CA ASP A 215 11.07 -11.85 -12.35
C ASP A 215 11.68 -11.25 -13.63
N THR A 216 11.51 -9.93 -13.83
CA THR A 216 12.00 -9.20 -14.99
C THR A 216 12.85 -7.99 -14.61
N ASN A 217 12.35 -6.78 -14.84
CA ASN A 217 12.95 -5.51 -14.43
C ASN A 217 11.93 -4.38 -14.62
N ILE A 218 12.24 -3.23 -14.04
CA ILE A 218 11.42 -2.02 -14.11
C ILE A 218 11.00 -1.62 -15.54
N THR A 219 11.88 -1.67 -16.53
CA THR A 219 11.52 -1.26 -17.90
C THR A 219 10.54 -2.23 -18.53
N PHE A 220 10.62 -3.53 -18.23
CA PHE A 220 9.65 -4.52 -18.68
C PHE A 220 8.28 -4.28 -18.02
N GLY A 221 8.24 -4.23 -16.68
CA GLY A 221 7.01 -4.01 -15.92
C GLY A 221 6.34 -2.67 -16.26
N ALA A 222 7.12 -1.58 -16.35
CA ALA A 222 6.60 -0.26 -16.71
C ALA A 222 6.09 -0.18 -18.16
N LYS A 223 6.65 -0.96 -19.09
CA LYS A 223 6.12 -1.05 -20.46
C LYS A 223 4.79 -1.82 -20.48
N TRP A 224 4.68 -2.89 -19.71
CA TRP A 224 3.41 -3.60 -19.52
C TRP A 224 2.36 -2.68 -18.90
N GLU A 225 2.71 -2.00 -17.80
CA GLU A 225 1.82 -1.10 -17.05
C GLU A 225 1.29 -0.01 -17.96
N ARG A 226 2.18 0.68 -18.68
CA ARG A 226 1.79 1.73 -19.61
C ARG A 226 0.83 1.22 -20.69
N THR A 227 1.06 0.01 -21.19
CA THR A 227 0.21 -0.62 -22.21
C THR A 227 -1.19 -0.90 -21.67
N TRP A 228 -1.27 -1.34 -20.40
CA TRP A 228 -2.53 -1.66 -19.73
C TRP A 228 -3.29 -0.40 -19.28
N VAL A 229 -2.60 0.60 -18.72
CA VAL A 229 -3.20 1.83 -18.17
C VAL A 229 -3.57 2.84 -19.25
N THR A 230 -2.84 2.93 -20.38
CA THR A 230 -3.14 3.93 -21.44
C THR A 230 -4.59 3.86 -21.96
N PRO A 231 -5.15 2.67 -22.28
CA PRO A 231 -6.57 2.55 -22.64
C PRO A 231 -7.52 3.00 -21.53
N LEU A 232 -7.18 2.73 -20.26
CA LEU A 232 -7.99 3.12 -19.11
C LEU A 232 -8.04 4.64 -18.92
N LEU A 233 -6.90 5.34 -19.09
CA LEU A 233 -6.84 6.80 -19.04
C LEU A 233 -7.68 7.47 -20.14
N ASN A 234 -7.97 6.76 -21.23
CA ASN A 234 -8.82 7.25 -22.33
C ASN A 234 -10.27 6.75 -22.24
N ASN A 235 -10.60 5.87 -21.28
CA ASN A 235 -11.92 5.30 -21.12
C ASN A 235 -12.79 6.21 -20.23
N SER A 236 -13.87 6.75 -20.79
CA SER A 236 -14.73 7.70 -20.08
C SER A 236 -15.47 7.09 -18.89
N TYR A 237 -15.81 5.80 -18.93
CA TYR A 237 -16.42 5.11 -17.79
C TYR A 237 -15.40 4.89 -16.66
N PHE A 238 -14.19 4.44 -17.00
CA PHE A 238 -13.14 4.20 -16.03
C PHE A 238 -12.65 5.50 -15.41
N MET A 239 -12.45 6.57 -16.18
CA MET A 239 -11.93 7.85 -15.68
C MET A 239 -12.96 8.74 -15.00
N ASN A 240 -14.26 8.40 -15.06
CA ASN A 240 -15.31 9.19 -14.41
C ASN A 240 -15.08 9.24 -12.88
N ASP A 241 -14.74 10.42 -12.36
CA ASP A 241 -14.43 10.67 -10.94
C ASP A 241 -13.51 9.62 -10.29
N THR A 242 -12.55 9.10 -11.06
CA THR A 242 -11.64 8.04 -10.61
C THR A 242 -10.26 8.59 -10.28
N LEU A 243 -9.74 8.16 -9.13
CA LEU A 243 -8.34 8.29 -8.74
C LEU A 243 -7.67 6.92 -8.87
N LEU A 244 -6.50 6.88 -9.49
CA LEU A 244 -5.65 5.71 -9.63
C LEU A 244 -4.30 5.98 -8.95
N LEU A 245 -3.89 5.09 -8.07
CA LEU A 245 -2.55 5.07 -7.48
C LEU A 245 -1.72 3.96 -8.17
N LEU A 246 -0.66 4.32 -8.87
CA LEU A 246 0.41 3.37 -9.17
C LEU A 246 1.45 3.45 -8.05
N THR A 247 1.85 2.31 -7.50
CA THR A 247 2.84 2.22 -6.44
C THR A 247 3.55 0.85 -6.47
N PHE A 248 4.44 0.61 -5.51
CA PHE A 248 5.16 -0.64 -5.32
C PHE A 248 4.85 -1.19 -3.92
N ASP A 249 5.02 -2.48 -3.71
CA ASP A 249 4.92 -3.06 -2.37
C ASP A 249 6.06 -2.56 -1.46
N GLU A 250 7.29 -2.59 -1.96
CA GLU A 250 8.54 -2.18 -1.31
C GLU A 250 9.61 -1.72 -2.32
N ASP A 251 10.77 -1.29 -1.83
CA ASP A 251 11.98 -1.10 -2.64
C ASP A 251 12.78 -2.42 -2.78
N GLU A 252 13.84 -2.44 -3.58
CA GLU A 252 14.68 -3.65 -3.73
C GLU A 252 15.69 -3.78 -2.58
N THR A 253 16.19 -2.64 -2.08
CA THR A 253 17.38 -2.60 -1.24
C THR A 253 17.06 -2.46 0.25
N TYR A 254 17.04 -3.60 0.94
CA TYR A 254 16.80 -3.73 2.39
C TYR A 254 17.70 -2.89 3.32
N ALA A 255 18.83 -2.37 2.83
CA ALA A 255 19.73 -1.52 3.61
C ALA A 255 19.42 -0.01 3.50
N LYS A 256 18.56 0.40 2.56
CA LYS A 256 18.16 1.79 2.33
C LYS A 256 16.87 2.11 3.08
N HIS A 257 16.34 3.31 2.91
CA HIS A 257 15.02 3.64 3.44
C HIS A 257 14.02 3.13 2.41
N ASN A 258 12.99 2.39 2.85
CA ASN A 258 11.99 1.75 1.99
C ASN A 258 11.05 2.75 1.29
N LYS A 259 11.64 3.62 0.49
CA LYS A 259 10.97 4.70 -0.23
C LYS A 259 10.60 4.16 -1.60
N ILE A 260 9.34 4.28 -1.97
CA ILE A 260 8.78 3.69 -3.19
C ILE A 260 8.29 4.76 -4.15
N PHE A 261 8.47 4.52 -5.45
CA PHE A 261 7.97 5.42 -6.48
C PHE A 261 6.45 5.31 -6.56
N SER A 262 5.73 6.42 -6.51
CA SER A 262 4.26 6.41 -6.47
C SER A 262 3.68 7.58 -7.24
N ILE A 263 2.61 7.34 -7.99
CA ILE A 263 1.94 8.36 -8.80
C ILE A 263 0.43 8.28 -8.60
N LEU A 264 -0.19 9.43 -8.36
CA LEU A 264 -1.64 9.61 -8.48
C LEU A 264 -1.98 10.10 -9.90
N VAL A 265 -2.75 9.32 -10.64
CA VAL A 265 -3.33 9.69 -11.94
C VAL A 265 -4.85 9.51 -11.88
N GLY A 266 -5.57 10.00 -12.89
CA GLY A 266 -7.01 9.75 -13.01
C GLY A 266 -7.81 10.98 -13.39
N GLY A 267 -9.10 10.79 -13.67
CA GLY A 267 -9.99 11.86 -14.15
C GLY A 267 -10.27 12.94 -13.10
N VAL A 268 -10.02 12.67 -11.81
CA VAL A 268 -10.15 13.68 -10.75
C VAL A 268 -8.93 14.61 -10.64
N ILE A 269 -7.80 14.26 -11.27
CA ILE A 269 -6.58 15.08 -11.20
C ILE A 269 -6.75 16.30 -12.13
N PRO A 270 -6.82 17.53 -11.57
CA PRO A 270 -6.92 18.73 -12.38
C PRO A 270 -5.69 18.92 -13.27
N ASP A 271 -5.87 19.50 -14.47
CA ASP A 271 -4.78 19.69 -15.43
C ASP A 271 -3.57 20.45 -14.86
N HIS A 272 -3.79 21.42 -13.97
CA HIS A 272 -2.72 22.20 -13.34
C HIS A 272 -1.88 21.41 -12.31
N LEU A 273 -2.33 20.21 -11.91
CA LEU A 273 -1.57 19.32 -11.02
C LEU A 273 -0.87 18.19 -11.79
N LYS A 274 -1.10 18.02 -13.09
CA LYS A 274 -0.42 17.00 -13.89
C LYS A 274 1.06 17.36 -14.07
N GLY A 275 1.94 16.39 -13.87
CA GLY A 275 3.39 16.57 -13.87
C GLY A 275 3.94 17.27 -12.61
N THR A 276 3.14 17.43 -11.56
CA THR A 276 3.59 18.02 -10.28
C THR A 276 4.01 16.94 -9.28
N THR A 277 4.47 17.39 -8.12
CA THR A 277 4.95 16.52 -7.03
C THR A 277 4.26 16.86 -5.71
N ASP A 278 4.08 15.86 -4.86
CA ASP A 278 3.70 15.98 -3.46
C ASP A 278 4.81 15.38 -2.59
N ASP A 279 5.29 16.12 -1.60
CA ASP A 279 6.36 15.74 -0.69
C ASP A 279 5.86 15.32 0.71
N THR A 280 4.55 15.27 0.89
CA THR A 280 3.92 14.80 2.13
C THR A 280 4.32 13.34 2.39
N PHE A 281 4.68 13.06 3.65
CA PHE A 281 5.00 11.71 4.08
C PHE A 281 3.76 10.81 4.01
N TYR A 282 3.85 9.72 3.25
CA TYR A 282 2.82 8.69 3.16
C TYR A 282 3.38 7.31 3.39
N THR A 283 2.51 6.41 3.83
CA THR A 283 2.74 4.96 3.81
C THR A 283 1.55 4.25 3.20
N HIS A 284 1.60 2.92 3.05
CA HIS A 284 0.43 2.13 2.65
C HIS A 284 -0.80 2.38 3.54
N TYR A 285 -0.60 2.69 4.83
CA TYR A 285 -1.68 3.06 5.76
C TYR A 285 -2.38 4.38 5.39
N SER A 286 -1.67 5.30 4.75
CA SER A 286 -2.24 6.57 4.27
C SER A 286 -3.34 6.36 3.24
N VAL A 287 -3.32 5.25 2.50
CA VAL A 287 -4.37 4.91 1.54
C VAL A 287 -5.67 4.57 2.27
N ILE A 288 -5.64 3.69 3.28
CA ILE A 288 -6.82 3.36 4.12
C ILE A 288 -7.40 4.63 4.76
N ALA A 289 -6.52 5.46 5.35
CA ALA A 289 -6.92 6.71 5.99
C ALA A 289 -7.57 7.68 4.99
N SER A 290 -7.05 7.78 3.78
CA SER A 290 -7.57 8.64 2.72
C SER A 290 -8.91 8.17 2.19
N LEU A 291 -9.11 6.86 2.00
CA LEU A 291 -10.38 6.28 1.58
C LEU A 291 -11.45 6.49 2.65
N SER A 292 -11.06 6.33 3.91
CA SER A 292 -11.94 6.58 5.05
C SER A 292 -12.34 8.05 5.14
N ALA A 293 -11.39 8.98 4.99
CA ALA A 293 -11.70 10.42 4.93
C ALA A 293 -12.56 10.78 3.72
N ASN A 294 -12.27 10.22 2.54
CA ASN A 294 -12.95 10.54 1.28
C ASN A 294 -14.42 10.12 1.28
N TRP A 295 -14.73 8.93 1.79
CA TRP A 295 -16.11 8.42 1.85
C TRP A 295 -16.77 8.57 3.22
N GLY A 296 -16.07 9.16 4.18
CA GLY A 296 -16.54 9.32 5.55
C GLY A 296 -16.78 8.00 6.29
N LEU A 297 -15.84 7.05 6.14
CA LEU A 297 -15.80 5.75 6.81
C LEU A 297 -15.04 5.86 8.14
N PRO A 298 -15.31 4.98 9.12
CA PRO A 298 -14.50 4.92 10.33
C PRO A 298 -13.09 4.38 10.04
N SER A 299 -12.25 4.32 11.07
CA SER A 299 -10.90 3.73 11.05
C SER A 299 -10.88 2.30 11.61
N LEU A 300 -9.90 1.50 11.18
CA LEU A 300 -9.58 0.19 11.78
C LEU A 300 -8.96 0.34 13.18
N GLY A 301 -8.62 1.56 13.60
CA GLY A 301 -7.97 1.85 14.87
C GLY A 301 -6.51 1.39 14.92
N ARG A 302 -5.89 1.14 13.77
CA ARG A 302 -4.52 0.67 13.63
C ARG A 302 -3.67 1.79 13.03
N TRP A 303 -2.63 1.49 12.26
CA TRP A 303 -1.74 2.53 11.72
C TRP A 303 -2.42 3.44 10.69
N ASP A 304 -3.60 3.06 10.18
CA ASP A 304 -4.49 3.96 9.44
C ASP A 304 -5.01 5.13 10.29
N CYS A 305 -5.08 4.97 11.61
CA CYS A 305 -5.70 5.97 12.49
C CYS A 305 -4.87 7.26 12.59
N GLY A 306 -3.55 7.17 12.64
CA GLY A 306 -2.64 8.32 12.73
C GLY A 306 -2.03 8.76 11.40
N ALA A 307 -2.14 7.93 10.36
CA ALA A 307 -1.52 8.18 9.07
C ALA A 307 -1.93 9.52 8.45
N ASN A 308 -1.02 10.13 7.71
CA ASN A 308 -1.35 11.23 6.80
C ASN A 308 -2.36 10.76 5.73
N ILE A 309 -3.14 11.69 5.19
CA ILE A 309 -4.06 11.41 4.07
C ILE A 309 -3.60 12.16 2.83
N LEU A 310 -3.83 11.58 1.64
CA LEU A 310 -3.44 12.14 0.36
C LEU A 310 -3.87 13.61 0.27
N GLU A 311 -2.97 14.49 -0.17
CA GLU A 311 -3.17 15.95 -0.09
C GLU A 311 -4.44 16.40 -0.84
N ILE A 312 -4.81 15.72 -1.92
CA ILE A 312 -6.08 15.95 -2.63
C ILE A 312 -7.33 15.71 -1.77
N VAL A 313 -7.27 14.81 -0.79
CA VAL A 313 -8.32 14.53 0.20
C VAL A 313 -8.17 15.46 1.40
N ALA A 314 -6.94 15.72 1.85
CA ALA A 314 -6.65 16.70 2.91
C ALA A 314 -7.22 18.08 2.58
N ASN A 315 -7.04 18.54 1.34
CA ASN A 315 -7.56 19.81 0.83
C ASN A 315 -9.10 19.89 0.84
N LYS A 316 -9.81 18.75 0.76
CA LYS A 316 -11.28 18.70 0.82
C LYS A 316 -11.81 18.63 2.24
N THR A 317 -11.06 18.01 3.15
CA THR A 317 -11.46 17.77 4.55
C THR A 317 -10.97 18.86 5.51
N GLY A 318 -9.95 19.62 5.11
CA GLY A 318 -9.23 20.54 5.99
C GLY A 318 -8.27 19.84 6.97
N TYR A 319 -7.99 18.54 6.75
CA TYR A 319 -7.02 17.81 7.55
C TYR A 319 -5.61 18.38 7.35
N VAL A 320 -4.87 18.52 8.45
CA VAL A 320 -3.47 18.98 8.41
C VAL A 320 -2.55 17.78 8.58
N ASN A 321 -1.84 17.44 7.51
CA ASN A 321 -0.84 16.37 7.52
C ASN A 321 0.35 16.68 8.46
N TYR A 322 1.02 15.63 8.93
CA TYR A 322 2.27 15.70 9.67
C TYR A 322 3.46 15.81 8.71
N ASN A 323 4.41 16.67 9.06
CA ASN A 323 5.78 16.59 8.57
C ASN A 323 6.55 15.58 9.43
N VAL A 324 7.02 14.50 8.81
CA VAL A 324 7.77 13.42 9.46
C VAL A 324 9.23 13.52 9.05
N ASP A 325 10.15 13.58 10.01
CA ASP A 325 11.58 13.53 9.76
C ASP A 325 12.02 12.08 9.49
N THR A 326 12.18 11.76 8.21
CA THR A 326 12.49 10.40 7.74
C THR A 326 13.98 10.05 7.85
N THR A 327 14.83 10.91 8.42
CA THR A 327 16.28 10.68 8.55
C THR A 327 16.62 9.37 9.27
N ASN A 328 15.81 8.98 10.26
CA ASN A 328 15.98 7.73 11.02
C ASN A 328 14.85 6.71 10.75
N LEU A 329 14.10 6.88 9.65
CA LEU A 329 12.98 6.01 9.31
C LEU A 329 13.43 5.03 8.21
N HIS A 330 13.78 3.82 8.62
CA HIS A 330 14.20 2.77 7.69
C HIS A 330 13.02 1.97 7.13
N VAL A 331 12.06 1.60 8.00
CA VAL A 331 10.86 0.79 7.67
C VAL A 331 11.20 -0.48 6.85
N ASN A 332 12.22 -1.22 7.29
CA ASN A 332 12.64 -2.51 6.68
C ASN A 332 12.40 -3.73 7.58
N GLU A 333 11.94 -3.49 8.80
CA GLU A 333 11.61 -4.52 9.78
C GLU A 333 10.25 -4.19 10.41
N THR A 334 9.66 -5.17 11.09
CA THR A 334 8.43 -4.99 11.85
C THR A 334 8.68 -5.05 13.35
N TYR A 335 7.75 -4.48 14.12
CA TYR A 335 7.69 -4.71 15.56
C TYR A 335 7.35 -6.17 15.89
N PRO A 336 7.63 -6.64 17.11
CA PRO A 336 7.32 -8.02 17.50
C PRO A 336 5.83 -8.36 17.35
N GLY A 337 5.51 -9.54 16.81
CA GLY A 337 4.12 -9.96 16.62
C GLY A 337 3.95 -11.44 16.27
N PRO A 338 2.68 -11.90 16.17
CA PRO A 338 2.35 -13.32 16.02
C PRO A 338 2.62 -13.87 14.63
N LEU A 339 2.81 -13.02 13.63
CA LEU A 339 3.12 -13.42 12.26
C LEU A 339 4.62 -13.40 11.93
N SER A 340 5.46 -13.10 12.92
CA SER A 340 6.91 -13.16 12.78
C SER A 340 7.40 -14.60 12.72
N ALA A 341 8.25 -14.91 11.75
CA ALA A 341 9.05 -16.13 11.66
C ALA A 341 10.35 -16.03 12.48
N GLY A 342 10.63 -14.87 13.09
CA GLY A 342 11.85 -14.63 13.86
C GLY A 342 13.07 -14.31 13.00
N ILE A 343 12.85 -13.84 11.76
CA ILE A 343 13.89 -13.57 10.76
C ILE A 343 14.41 -12.15 10.92
N TYR A 344 13.51 -11.16 10.84
CA TYR A 344 13.82 -9.74 10.98
C TYR A 344 13.16 -9.13 12.21
N SER A 345 11.99 -9.65 12.61
CA SER A 345 11.29 -9.22 13.82
C SER A 345 11.31 -10.32 14.88
N LYS A 346 10.92 -10.00 16.11
CA LYS A 346 10.82 -11.01 17.19
C LYS A 346 9.43 -11.63 17.21
N TYR A 347 9.37 -12.95 17.28
CA TYR A 347 8.11 -13.63 17.55
C TYR A 347 7.49 -13.23 18.89
N SER A 348 6.19 -12.95 18.85
CA SER A 348 5.34 -12.75 20.02
C SER A 348 3.97 -13.32 19.73
N SER A 349 3.47 -14.27 20.53
CA SER A 349 2.13 -14.84 20.32
C SER A 349 0.98 -13.85 20.60
N VAL A 350 1.28 -12.62 21.01
CA VAL A 350 0.29 -11.60 21.37
C VAL A 350 -0.08 -10.79 20.14
N TRP A 351 -1.33 -10.90 19.70
CA TRP A 351 -1.90 -10.05 18.66
C TRP A 351 -2.03 -8.60 19.12
N PRO A 352 -1.67 -7.61 18.28
CA PRO A 352 -1.79 -6.22 18.65
C PRO A 352 -3.25 -5.75 18.62
N ASN A 353 -3.71 -5.27 19.78
CA ASN A 353 -5.03 -4.67 19.97
C ASN A 353 -5.08 -3.25 19.37
N PRO A 354 -6.05 -2.94 18.50
CA PRO A 354 -6.25 -1.60 17.94
C PRO A 354 -6.79 -0.61 18.98
N LEU A 355 -6.83 0.67 18.61
CA LEU A 355 -7.64 1.67 19.30
C LEU A 355 -9.12 1.33 19.21
N THR A 356 -9.85 1.48 20.32
CA THR A 356 -11.31 1.37 20.37
C THR A 356 -12.01 2.73 20.55
N ASN A 357 -11.24 3.79 20.80
CA ASN A 357 -11.74 5.15 20.93
C ASN A 357 -10.68 6.18 20.47
N ALA A 358 -10.86 6.74 19.29
CA ALA A 358 -10.09 7.85 18.75
C ALA A 358 -10.86 8.46 17.57
N THR A 359 -10.64 9.74 17.27
CA THR A 359 -11.22 10.38 16.08
C THR A 359 -10.53 9.95 14.78
N CYS A 360 -9.23 9.62 14.88
CA CYS A 360 -8.33 9.27 13.77
C CYS A 360 -8.24 10.35 12.67
N SER A 361 -7.32 10.20 11.71
CA SER A 361 -7.11 11.12 10.60
C SER A 361 -8.36 11.27 9.72
N ALA A 362 -9.13 10.19 9.59
CA ALA A 362 -10.38 10.19 8.83
C ALA A 362 -11.48 11.06 9.46
N GLY A 363 -11.45 11.33 10.77
CA GLY A 363 -12.45 12.18 11.43
C GLY A 363 -13.75 11.48 11.84
N HIS A 364 -13.89 10.18 11.61
CA HIS A 364 -15.15 9.44 11.75
C HIS A 364 -15.14 8.33 12.81
N GLY A 365 -14.15 8.34 13.70
CA GLY A 365 -14.10 7.39 14.82
C GLY A 365 -13.57 6.01 14.43
N ILE A 366 -13.72 5.05 15.33
CA ILE A 366 -13.34 3.64 15.12
C ILE A 366 -14.52 2.82 14.61
N LEU A 367 -14.25 1.81 13.78
CA LEU A 367 -15.23 0.87 13.26
C LEU A 367 -15.93 0.12 14.41
N ASP A 368 -17.26 0.00 14.36
CA ASP A 368 -18.02 -0.54 15.49
C ASP A 368 -17.68 -2.00 15.82
N ILE A 369 -17.45 -2.85 14.81
CA ILE A 369 -17.04 -4.25 15.06
C ILE A 369 -15.64 -4.33 15.70
N VAL A 370 -14.76 -3.35 15.46
CA VAL A 370 -13.47 -3.23 16.16
C VAL A 370 -13.70 -2.85 17.62
N LYS A 371 -14.58 -1.88 17.90
CA LYS A 371 -14.92 -1.49 19.29
C LYS A 371 -15.48 -2.66 20.08
N GLU A 372 -16.37 -3.45 19.46
CA GLU A 372 -16.99 -4.62 20.08
C GLU A 372 -15.98 -5.74 20.32
N THR A 373 -15.22 -6.11 19.28
CA THR A 373 -14.25 -7.21 19.34
C THR A 373 -13.15 -6.96 20.38
N TYR A 374 -12.69 -5.71 20.50
CA TYR A 374 -11.58 -5.33 21.37
C TYR A 374 -12.06 -4.55 22.61
N ALA A 375 -13.35 -4.65 22.96
CA ALA A 375 -13.92 -4.00 24.12
C ALA A 375 -13.13 -4.34 25.39
N ASN A 376 -12.86 -3.33 26.22
CA ASN A 376 -12.10 -3.44 27.48
C ASN A 376 -10.63 -3.84 27.32
N THR A 377 -10.08 -3.85 26.10
CA THR A 377 -8.63 -3.98 25.88
C THR A 377 -7.96 -2.62 25.84
N GLN A 378 -6.64 -2.59 26.00
CA GLN A 378 -5.83 -1.40 25.77
C GLN A 378 -5.10 -1.52 24.42
N PRO A 379 -4.95 -0.40 23.68
CA PRO A 379 -4.21 -0.41 22.42
C PRO A 379 -2.77 -0.84 22.65
N THR A 380 -2.23 -1.65 21.75
CA THR A 380 -0.87 -2.18 21.89
C THR A 380 0.19 -1.13 21.58
N TYR A 381 -0.05 -0.31 20.56
CA TYR A 381 0.82 0.77 20.13
C TYR A 381 0.10 2.12 20.17
N ASN A 382 0.87 3.20 20.06
CA ASN A 382 0.32 4.53 19.85
C ASN A 382 -0.06 4.72 18.37
N TYR A 383 -1.19 4.14 17.99
CA TYR A 383 -1.73 4.18 16.63
C TYR A 383 -2.15 5.58 16.15
N THR A 384 -2.11 6.60 17.01
CA THR A 384 -2.30 8.00 16.57
C THR A 384 -1.05 8.66 16.00
N SER A 385 0.10 7.96 16.03
CA SER A 385 1.31 8.40 15.34
C SER A 385 1.17 8.26 13.82
N PRO A 386 1.74 9.20 13.03
CA PRO A 386 1.71 9.11 11.57
C PRO A 386 2.59 8.02 10.97
N TYR A 387 3.42 7.35 11.78
CA TYR A 387 4.25 6.22 11.39
C TYR A 387 4.28 5.14 12.48
N PRO A 388 4.51 3.87 12.10
CA PRO A 388 4.72 2.77 13.05
C PRO A 388 5.97 2.95 13.91
N TYR A 389 5.83 2.79 15.22
CA TYR A 389 6.96 2.77 16.16
C TYR A 389 6.65 1.95 17.40
N ASP A 390 7.68 1.43 18.06
CA ASP A 390 7.55 0.69 19.31
C ASP A 390 8.74 0.93 20.25
N THR A 391 8.46 1.63 21.35
CA THR A 391 9.47 1.92 22.38
C THR A 391 10.02 0.69 23.10
N LYS A 392 9.28 -0.43 23.12
CA LYS A 392 9.73 -1.65 23.83
C LYS A 392 10.81 -2.38 23.03
N SER A 393 10.66 -2.44 21.72
CA SER A 393 11.64 -3.04 20.80
C SER A 393 12.71 -2.06 20.35
N GLY A 394 12.48 -0.74 20.46
CA GLY A 394 13.36 0.29 19.92
C GLY A 394 13.06 0.66 18.47
N TYR A 395 11.97 0.12 17.91
CA TYR A 395 11.57 0.31 16.52
C TYR A 395 11.13 1.76 16.25
N ASN A 396 11.82 2.44 15.32
CA ASN A 396 11.56 3.83 14.86
C ASN A 396 11.49 4.90 15.97
N VAL A 397 12.10 4.69 17.13
CA VAL A 397 11.97 5.63 18.28
C VAL A 397 12.68 6.97 18.10
N ASN A 398 13.59 7.07 17.13
CA ASN A 398 14.36 8.29 16.83
C ASN A 398 13.75 9.12 15.68
N VAL A 399 12.58 8.71 15.17
CA VAL A 399 11.83 9.45 14.17
C VAL A 399 11.02 10.54 14.89
N THR A 400 10.84 11.70 14.26
CA THR A 400 10.03 12.78 14.83
C THR A 400 8.95 13.23 13.85
N ALA A 401 7.84 13.73 14.38
CA ALA A 401 6.75 14.26 13.55
C ALA A 401 6.16 15.53 14.17
N THR A 402 5.85 16.50 13.31
CA THR A 402 5.20 17.76 13.69
C THR A 402 4.05 18.05 12.74
N LYS A 403 2.96 18.69 13.20
CA LYS A 403 1.89 19.09 12.28
C LYS A 403 2.41 20.16 11.31
N LYS A 404 2.08 20.06 10.02
CA LYS A 404 2.42 21.06 9.00
C LYS A 404 1.82 22.41 9.41
N SER A 405 2.62 23.48 9.42
CA SER A 405 2.11 24.82 9.73
C SER A 405 1.11 25.25 8.66
N THR A 406 -0.09 25.65 9.07
CA THR A 406 -1.09 26.26 8.18
C THR A 406 -0.66 27.67 7.80
N THR A 407 0.34 27.79 6.93
CA THR A 407 0.69 29.06 6.31
C THR A 407 -0.22 29.23 5.10
N SER A 408 -1.27 30.03 5.27
CA SER A 408 -2.09 30.54 4.16
C SER A 408 -1.18 31.18 3.13
N SER A 409 -1.09 30.57 1.94
CA SER A 409 -0.32 31.06 0.80
C SER A 409 -0.89 32.39 0.31
N SER A 410 -0.39 33.50 0.85
CA SER A 410 -0.55 34.81 0.24
C SER A 410 0.34 34.90 -0.99
N ASN A 411 -0.29 35.08 -2.16
CA ASN A 411 0.35 35.41 -3.43
C ASN A 411 1.52 36.40 -3.25
N SER A 412 2.76 35.93 -3.44
CA SER A 412 3.88 36.82 -3.75
C SER A 412 4.05 36.86 -5.26
N THR A 413 3.44 37.86 -5.88
CA THR A 413 3.75 38.33 -7.23
C THR A 413 5.23 38.66 -7.30
N SER A 414 6.00 37.88 -8.06
CA SER A 414 7.40 38.17 -8.35
C SER A 414 7.50 39.35 -9.33
N SER A 415 7.81 40.54 -8.82
CA SER A 415 8.25 41.66 -9.64
C SER A 415 9.68 41.40 -10.13
N SER A 416 9.83 41.20 -11.44
CA SER A 416 11.10 41.07 -12.16
C SER A 416 11.90 42.37 -12.10
N SER A 417 13.14 42.30 -11.58
CA SER A 417 14.15 43.35 -11.76
C SER A 417 15.34 42.82 -12.57
N SER A 418 15.48 43.34 -13.79
CA SER A 418 16.56 43.07 -14.73
C SER A 418 17.95 43.47 -14.20
N PRO A 419 19.05 42.77 -14.55
CA PRO A 419 20.40 43.23 -14.27
C PRO A 419 20.98 44.07 -15.42
N SER A 420 21.59 45.21 -15.06
CA SER A 420 22.45 46.03 -15.95
C SER A 420 23.90 45.52 -15.92
N PRO A 421 24.68 45.70 -17.01
CA PRO A 421 25.99 45.07 -17.18
C PRO A 421 27.13 45.91 -16.59
N SER A 422 28.15 45.25 -16.03
CA SER A 422 29.44 45.87 -15.76
C SER A 422 30.58 45.03 -16.31
N THR A 423 31.25 45.61 -17.29
CA THR A 423 32.55 45.24 -17.85
C THR A 423 33.66 45.35 -16.81
N ASN A 424 34.55 44.36 -16.73
CA ASN A 424 35.98 44.63 -16.69
C ASN A 424 36.83 43.40 -17.03
N ALA A 425 37.74 43.62 -17.96
CA ALA A 425 38.74 42.68 -18.43
C ALA A 425 39.92 42.59 -17.45
N GLY A 426 40.48 41.38 -17.32
CA GLY A 426 41.73 41.12 -16.62
C GLY A 426 42.36 39.84 -17.17
N VAL A 427 43.30 40.01 -18.10
CA VAL A 427 44.09 38.95 -18.74
C VAL A 427 45.20 38.51 -17.79
N PHE A 428 45.34 37.21 -17.56
CA PHE A 428 46.63 36.58 -17.25
C PHE A 428 46.72 35.20 -17.91
N LEU A 429 47.73 35.05 -18.77
CA LEU A 429 48.25 33.79 -19.32
C LEU A 429 49.28 33.20 -18.34
N VAL A 430 49.33 31.88 -18.17
CA VAL A 430 50.52 30.99 -18.34
C VAL A 430 50.11 29.51 -18.12
N SER A 431 50.12 28.76 -19.22
CA SER A 431 50.66 27.42 -19.55
C SER A 431 50.63 26.19 -18.60
N PRO A 432 50.66 24.97 -19.18
CA PRO A 432 50.16 23.73 -18.58
C PRO A 432 51.24 22.83 -17.96
N SER A 433 50.84 21.90 -17.10
CA SER A 433 51.68 20.75 -16.72
C SER A 433 50.91 19.43 -16.89
N THR A 434 51.64 18.46 -17.42
CA THR A 434 51.25 17.09 -17.79
C THR A 434 51.46 16.11 -16.65
N GLY A 435 50.66 15.03 -16.61
CA GLY A 435 50.84 13.86 -15.73
C GLY A 435 49.55 13.03 -15.67
N LEU A 436 49.22 12.19 -16.65
CA LEU A 436 49.64 10.80 -16.86
C LEU A 436 49.32 9.82 -15.70
N SER A 437 48.45 8.87 -16.05
CA SER A 437 48.37 7.44 -15.64
C SER A 437 47.87 7.05 -14.24
N GLY A 438 46.86 6.17 -14.23
CA GLY A 438 46.44 5.41 -13.05
C GLY A 438 45.12 4.65 -13.21
N LEU A 439 45.01 3.81 -14.24
CA LEU A 439 43.98 2.76 -14.32
C LEU A 439 44.24 1.74 -13.20
N VAL A 440 43.26 1.50 -12.32
CA VAL A 440 43.22 0.26 -11.52
C VAL A 440 41.83 -0.35 -11.65
N MET A 441 41.83 -1.46 -12.36
CA MET A 441 40.76 -2.41 -12.59
C MET A 441 40.79 -3.37 -11.39
N GLY A 442 39.66 -3.52 -10.70
CA GLY A 442 39.50 -4.42 -9.56
C GLY A 442 38.22 -5.24 -9.68
N LEU A 443 38.32 -6.37 -10.38
CA LEU A 443 37.37 -7.48 -10.34
C LEU A 443 37.37 -8.10 -8.93
N MET A 444 36.19 -8.34 -8.35
CA MET A 444 35.94 -9.45 -7.41
C MET A 444 34.44 -9.76 -7.45
N LEU A 445 34.03 -10.77 -8.22
CA LEU A 445 33.77 -12.16 -7.80
C LEU A 445 32.57 -12.32 -6.86
N ILE A 446 31.45 -12.60 -7.53
CA ILE A 446 30.40 -13.58 -7.23
C ILE A 446 30.88 -14.68 -6.28
N LEU A 447 30.09 -14.98 -5.24
CA LEU A 447 29.91 -16.32 -4.69
C LEU A 447 28.63 -16.38 -3.82
N LEU A 448 27.65 -17.10 -4.39
CA LEU A 448 26.49 -17.82 -3.80
C LEU A 448 25.38 -17.01 -3.13
#